data_AF-A0A382E6S2-F1
#
_entry.id   AF-A0A382E6S2-F1
#
_cell.length_a   1.000
_cell.length_b   1.000
_cell.length_c   1.000
_cell.angle_alpha   90.00
_cell.angle_beta   90.00
_cell.angle_gamma   90.00
#
_symmetry.space_group_name_H-M   'P 1'
#
loop_
_entity.id
_entity.type
_entity.pdbx_description
1 polymer ?
#
loop_
_entity_poly.entity_id
_entity_poly.type
_entity_poly.pdbx_seq_one_letter_code
_entity_poly.pdbx_strand_id
1 'polypeptide(L)'
;MPQTKPVISVENVVASASVDQKIDLNDLTRKFPDTEYHPDQFPGLVFRLKSPRTATLIFRTGKMVCTGAKSEEMAHKAVKTVVTQLRKGGVKIKKDAVVKVQNIVAAINL
;
A
#
# COMPACT_ATOMS: atom_id res chain seq x y z
N MET A 1 15.84 -42.37 3.73
CA MET A 1 16.00 -41.06 3.07
C MET A 1 15.70 -39.99 4.11
N PRO A 2 16.56 -38.99 4.34
CA PRO A 2 16.18 -37.89 5.22
C PRO A 2 15.03 -37.12 4.56
N GLN A 3 13.87 -37.06 5.24
CA GLN A 3 12.77 -36.19 4.84
C GLN A 3 13.07 -34.79 5.35
N THR A 4 13.34 -33.85 4.45
CA THR A 4 13.37 -32.42 4.78
C THR A 4 11.93 -31.91 4.97
N LYS A 5 11.70 -31.11 6.02
CA LYS A 5 10.41 -30.45 6.21
C LYS A 5 10.33 -29.25 5.28
N PRO A 6 9.30 -29.11 4.44
CA PRO A 6 9.17 -27.96 3.57
C PRO A 6 9.01 -26.68 4.40
N VAL A 7 9.79 -25.64 4.05
CA VAL A 7 9.70 -24.32 4.68
C VAL A 7 9.06 -23.36 3.69
N ILE A 8 7.93 -22.77 4.08
CA ILE A 8 7.19 -21.79 3.27
C ILE A 8 7.41 -20.39 3.86
N SER A 9 7.77 -19.43 3.02
CA SER A 9 7.92 -18.02 3.38
C SER A 9 7.03 -17.14 2.50
N VAL A 10 6.28 -16.22 3.11
CA VAL A 10 5.54 -15.18 2.39
C VAL A 10 6.50 -14.06 2.01
N GLU A 11 6.65 -13.84 0.71
CA GLU A 11 7.57 -12.83 0.18
C GLU A 11 6.88 -11.50 -0.13
N ASN A 12 5.59 -11.55 -0.50
CA ASN A 12 4.81 -10.35 -0.78
C ASN A 12 3.31 -10.59 -0.66
N VAL A 13 2.61 -9.63 -0.07
CA VAL A 13 1.16 -9.53 -0.03
C VAL A 13 0.76 -8.26 -0.76
N VAL A 14 -0.06 -8.42 -1.79
CA VAL A 14 -0.66 -7.31 -2.54
C VAL A 14 -2.07 -7.11 -2.02
N ALA A 15 -2.38 -5.91 -1.55
CA ALA A 15 -3.71 -5.55 -1.05
C ALA A 15 -4.24 -4.33 -1.79
N SER A 16 -5.51 -4.37 -2.19
CA SER A 16 -6.22 -3.17 -2.62
C SER A 16 -6.87 -2.50 -1.43
N ALA A 17 -7.04 -1.18 -1.49
CA ALA A 17 -7.90 -0.49 -0.55
C ALA A 17 -8.68 0.65 -1.23
N SER A 18 -9.69 1.17 -0.56
CA SER A 18 -10.42 2.36 -1.03
C SER A 18 -10.92 3.19 0.14
N VAL A 19 -10.78 4.51 0.03
CA VAL A 19 -11.42 5.48 0.93
C VAL A 19 -12.76 6.00 0.39
N ASP A 20 -13.21 5.51 -0.77
CA ASP A 20 -14.51 5.83 -1.38
C ASP A 20 -14.76 7.34 -1.55
N GLN A 21 -13.70 8.07 -1.93
CA GLN A 21 -13.75 9.51 -2.20
C GLN A 21 -12.63 9.91 -3.17
N LYS A 22 -12.86 10.98 -3.94
CA LYS A 22 -11.80 11.54 -4.79
C LYS A 22 -10.67 12.14 -3.96
N ILE A 23 -9.45 12.01 -4.46
CA ILE A 23 -8.24 12.59 -3.87
C ILE A 23 -7.56 13.46 -4.92
N ASP A 24 -7.16 14.67 -4.54
CA ASP A 24 -6.33 15.52 -5.40
C ASP A 24 -4.86 15.15 -5.24
N LEU A 25 -4.33 14.43 -6.24
CA LEU A 25 -2.94 13.96 -6.23
C LEU A 25 -1.93 15.12 -6.35
N ASN A 26 -2.30 16.25 -6.95
CA ASN A 26 -1.44 17.44 -7.01
C ASN A 26 -1.34 18.15 -5.66
N ASP A 27 -2.42 18.13 -4.88
CA ASP A 27 -2.39 18.61 -3.49
C ASP A 27 -1.55 17.67 -2.61
N LEU A 28 -1.62 16.35 -2.85
CA LEU A 28 -0.78 15.38 -2.15
C LEU A 28 0.71 15.62 -2.37
N THR A 29 1.17 15.84 -3.61
CA THR A 29 2.60 16.09 -3.87
C THR A 29 3.11 17.35 -3.19
N ARG A 30 2.28 18.40 -3.10
CA ARG A 30 2.62 19.63 -2.36
C ARG A 30 2.76 19.40 -0.86
N LYS A 31 1.91 18.55 -0.28
CA LYS A 31 1.90 18.23 1.16
C LYS A 31 2.91 17.15 1.55
N PHE A 32 3.27 16.28 0.62
CA PHE A 32 4.17 15.15 0.81
C PHE A 32 5.25 15.15 -0.29
N PRO A 33 6.32 15.93 -0.14
CA PRO A 33 7.36 16.09 -1.17
C PRO A 33 8.09 14.79 -1.54
N ASP A 34 8.13 13.82 -0.61
CA ASP A 34 8.77 12.50 -0.82
C ASP A 34 7.92 11.54 -1.68
N THR A 35 6.78 12.01 -2.21
CA THR A 35 5.91 11.20 -3.07
C THR A 35 6.24 11.40 -4.56
N GLU A 36 6.09 10.33 -5.34
CA GLU A 36 6.36 10.36 -6.78
C GLU A 36 5.03 10.40 -7.55
N TYR A 37 4.80 11.41 -8.38
CA TYR A 37 3.61 11.51 -9.23
C TYR A 37 3.93 12.16 -10.58
N HIS A 38 3.90 11.34 -11.63
CA HIS A 38 4.11 11.74 -13.00
C HIS A 38 2.94 11.23 -13.86
N PRO A 39 1.81 11.97 -13.96
CA PRO A 39 0.58 11.48 -14.58
C PRO A 39 0.73 11.06 -16.04
N ASP A 40 1.68 11.66 -16.77
CA ASP A 40 1.98 11.32 -18.16
C ASP A 40 2.64 9.94 -18.31
N GLN A 41 3.24 9.41 -17.24
CA GLN A 41 3.87 8.08 -17.20
C GLN A 41 3.00 7.05 -16.49
N PHE A 42 2.39 7.44 -15.36
CA PHE A 42 1.57 6.57 -14.53
C PHE A 42 0.46 7.35 -13.80
N PRO A 43 -0.81 6.88 -13.83
CA PRO A 43 -1.94 7.65 -13.31
C PRO A 43 -2.04 7.70 -11.77
N GLY A 44 -1.22 6.93 -11.05
CA GLY A 44 -1.22 6.89 -9.59
C GLY A 44 -0.02 7.61 -8.97
N LEU A 45 -0.19 8.11 -7.75
CA LEU A 45 0.89 8.63 -6.91
C LEU A 45 1.51 7.48 -6.11
N VAL A 46 2.84 7.42 -6.04
CA VAL A 46 3.57 6.42 -5.25
C VAL A 46 3.88 6.99 -3.88
N PHE A 47 3.35 6.37 -2.84
CA PHE A 47 3.59 6.72 -1.44
C PHE A 47 4.38 5.60 -0.76
N ARG A 48 5.59 5.89 -0.26
CA ARG A 48 6.48 4.88 0.34
C ARG A 48 6.57 5.04 1.86
N LEU A 49 6.40 3.95 2.58
CA LEU A 49 6.68 3.88 4.02
C LEU A 49 8.05 3.25 4.26
N LYS A 50 8.79 3.77 5.25
CA LYS A 50 10.08 3.20 5.68
C LYS A 50 9.90 1.98 6.60
N SER A 51 8.88 1.99 7.46
CA SER A 51 8.57 0.89 8.38
C SER A 51 7.04 0.79 8.58
N PRO A 52 6.39 -0.32 8.15
CA PRO A 52 6.95 -1.39 7.32
C PRO A 52 7.37 -0.88 5.94
N ARG A 53 8.42 -1.46 5.35
CA ARG A 53 8.93 -1.06 4.02
C ARG A 53 7.92 -1.48 2.94
N THR A 54 7.03 -0.57 2.59
CA THR A 54 5.88 -0.81 1.70
C THR A 54 5.69 0.35 0.74
N ALA A 55 5.06 0.07 -0.39
CA ALA A 55 4.65 1.08 -1.37
C ALA A 55 3.13 1.01 -1.57
N THR A 56 2.48 2.16 -1.41
CA THR A 56 1.05 2.34 -1.65
C THR A 56 0.87 3.25 -2.85
N LEU A 57 0.31 2.71 -3.92
CA LEU A 57 -0.14 3.47 -5.08
C LEU A 57 -1.49 4.09 -4.74
N ILE A 58 -1.67 5.39 -4.96
CA ILE A 58 -2.89 6.14 -4.67
C ILE A 58 -3.44 6.73 -5.95
N PHE A 59 -4.70 6.46 -6.27
CA PHE A 59 -5.35 6.96 -7.47
C PHE A 59 -6.33 8.09 -7.16
N ARG A 60 -6.61 8.95 -8.15
CA ARG A 60 -7.55 10.08 -8.03
C ARG A 60 -8.94 9.66 -7.55
N THR A 61 -9.33 8.41 -7.78
CA THR A 61 -10.61 7.83 -7.33
C THR A 61 -10.64 7.48 -5.84
N GLY A 62 -9.53 7.61 -5.12
CA GLY A 62 -9.38 7.15 -3.73
C GLY A 62 -9.11 5.65 -3.58
N LYS A 63 -8.97 4.94 -4.70
CA LYS A 63 -8.46 3.57 -4.71
C LYS A 63 -6.98 3.58 -4.38
N MET A 64 -6.53 2.53 -3.73
CA MET A 64 -5.15 2.32 -3.32
C MET A 64 -4.71 0.88 -3.63
N VAL A 65 -3.44 0.69 -3.92
CA VAL A 65 -2.81 -0.64 -4.04
C VAL A 65 -1.54 -0.64 -3.21
N CYS A 66 -1.51 -1.47 -2.16
CA CYS A 66 -0.37 -1.65 -1.27
C CYS A 66 0.42 -2.90 -1.68
N THR A 67 1.74 -2.77 -1.73
CA THR A 67 2.71 -3.83 -2.07
C THR A 67 3.93 -3.78 -1.14
N GLY A 68 4.70 -4.86 -1.08
CA GLY A 68 5.92 -4.99 -0.28
C GLY A 68 5.68 -5.47 1.15
N ALA A 69 4.43 -5.75 1.52
CA ALA A 69 4.10 -6.32 2.82
C ALA A 69 4.41 -7.82 2.85
N LYS A 70 4.94 -8.36 3.95
CA LYS A 70 5.20 -9.80 4.13
C LYS A 70 4.10 -10.56 4.89
N SER A 71 3.02 -9.89 5.21
CA SER A 71 1.82 -10.49 5.80
C SER A 71 0.60 -9.63 5.50
N GLU A 72 -0.58 -10.23 5.62
CA GLU A 72 -1.86 -9.50 5.51
C GLU A 72 -1.94 -8.39 6.57
N GLU A 73 -1.63 -8.69 7.82
CA GLU A 73 -1.62 -7.70 8.91
C GLU A 73 -0.72 -6.50 8.59
N MET A 74 0.47 -6.75 8.01
CA MET A 74 1.39 -5.70 7.59
C MET A 74 0.81 -4.84 6.47
N ALA A 75 0.11 -5.44 5.51
CA ALA A 75 -0.58 -4.70 4.45
C ALA A 75 -1.69 -3.81 5.01
N HIS A 76 -2.51 -4.33 5.93
CA HIS A 76 -3.54 -3.55 6.63
C HIS A 76 -2.95 -2.38 7.41
N LYS A 77 -1.87 -2.64 8.16
CA LYS A 77 -1.16 -1.61 8.93
C LYS A 77 -0.56 -0.54 8.01
N ALA A 78 0.07 -0.93 6.91
CA ALA A 78 0.65 -0.01 5.94
C ALA A 78 -0.41 0.94 5.34
N VAL A 79 -1.54 0.40 4.86
CA VAL A 79 -2.63 1.22 4.32
C VAL A 79 -3.19 2.16 5.39
N LYS A 80 -3.42 1.67 6.62
CA LYS A 80 -3.91 2.50 7.72
C LYS A 80 -2.92 3.62 8.05
N THR A 81 -1.62 3.32 8.11
CA THR A 81 -0.57 4.32 8.34
C THR A 81 -0.55 5.39 7.26
N VAL A 82 -0.65 5.01 5.97
CA VAL A 82 -0.75 5.99 4.87
C VAL A 82 -1.97 6.88 5.05
N VAL A 83 -3.17 6.31 5.26
CA VAL A 83 -4.39 7.11 5.47
C VAL A 83 -4.26 8.05 6.68
N THR A 84 -3.66 7.60 7.77
CA THR A 84 -3.40 8.45 8.94
C THR A 84 -2.43 9.59 8.61
N GLN A 85 -1.35 9.34 7.86
CA GLN A 85 -0.42 10.39 7.45
C GLN A 85 -1.09 11.40 6.54
N LEU A 86 -1.90 10.96 5.57
CA LEU A 86 -2.69 11.84 4.71
C LEU A 86 -3.60 12.76 5.54
N ARG A 87 -4.34 12.21 6.51
CA ARG A 87 -5.18 13.00 7.42
C ARG A 87 -4.36 14.03 8.21
N LYS A 88 -3.21 13.63 8.76
CA LYS A 88 -2.30 14.53 9.50
C LYS A 88 -1.72 15.64 8.61
N GLY A 89 -1.46 15.35 7.34
CA GLY A 89 -1.05 16.34 6.34
C GLY A 89 -2.18 17.24 5.83
N GLY A 90 -3.37 17.20 6.45
CA GLY A 90 -4.49 18.07 6.09
C GLY A 90 -5.28 17.61 4.87
N VAL A 91 -5.21 16.33 4.50
CA VAL A 91 -6.08 15.73 3.47
C VAL A 91 -7.37 15.28 4.12
N LYS A 92 -8.51 15.82 3.68
CA LYS A 92 -9.82 15.50 4.22
C LYS A 92 -10.26 14.11 3.76
N ILE A 93 -10.03 13.08 4.58
CA ILE A 93 -10.48 11.70 4.35
C ILE A 93 -11.57 11.32 5.34
N LYS A 94 -12.80 11.13 4.85
CA LYS A 94 -14.00 10.91 5.70
C LYS A 94 -14.10 9.50 6.28
N LYS A 95 -13.78 8.48 5.48
CA LYS A 95 -13.92 7.07 5.86
C LYS A 95 -12.55 6.42 6.06
N ASP A 96 -12.49 5.38 6.87
CA ASP A 96 -11.33 4.50 6.88
C ASP A 96 -11.27 3.69 5.59
N ALA A 97 -10.05 3.28 5.21
CA ALA A 97 -9.87 2.49 4.01
C ALA A 97 -10.34 1.04 4.25
N VAL A 98 -11.18 0.53 3.34
CA VAL A 98 -11.54 -0.88 3.31
C VAL A 98 -10.43 -1.62 2.56
N VAL A 99 -9.72 -2.51 3.25
CA VAL A 99 -8.58 -3.27 2.70
C VAL A 99 -9.04 -4.67 2.29
N LYS A 100 -8.57 -5.15 1.14
CA LYS A 100 -8.80 -6.51 0.64
C LYS A 100 -7.51 -7.06 0.05
N VAL A 101 -7.08 -8.23 0.50
CA VAL A 101 -5.95 -8.96 -0.10
C VAL A 101 -6.34 -9.41 -1.51
N GLN A 102 -5.42 -9.19 -2.45
CA GLN A 102 -5.60 -9.51 -3.87
C GLN A 102 -4.70 -10.66 -4.32
N ASN A 103 -3.46 -10.71 -3.80
CA ASN A 103 -2.51 -11.74 -4.14
C ASN A 103 -1.50 -11.97 -3.01
N ILE A 104 -0.96 -13.18 -2.91
CA ILE A 104 0.12 -13.55 -2.00
C ILE A 104 1.18 -14.31 -2.81
N VAL A 105 2.43 -13.85 -2.72
CA VAL A 105 3.60 -14.52 -3.29
C VAL A 105 4.32 -15.25 -2.17
N ALA A 106 4.58 -16.54 -2.36
CA ALA A 106 5.30 -17.37 -1.41
C ALA A 106 6.45 -18.12 -2.10
N ALA A 107 7.53 -18.35 -1.36
CA ALA A 107 8.65 -19.20 -1.74
C ALA A 107 8.65 -20.46 -0.87
N ILE A 108 9.11 -21.57 -1.43
CA ILE A 108 9.21 -22.86 -0.75
C ILE A 108 10.62 -23.45 -0.91
N ASN A 109 11.18 -23.91 0.19
CA ASN A 109 12.36 -24.78 0.20
C ASN A 109 11.90 -26.21 0.49
N LEU A 110 12.17 -27.12 -0.46
CA LEU A 110 11.81 -28.54 -0.39
C LEU A 110 12.96 -29.37 0.20
#